data_AF-A0A954WY78-F1
#
_entry.id   AF-A0A954WY78-F1
#
_cell.length_a   1.000
_cell.length_b   1.000
_cell.length_c   1.000
_cell.angle_alpha   90.00
_cell.angle_beta   90.00
_cell.angle_gamma   90.00
#
_symmetry.space_group_name_H-M   'P 1'
#
loop_
_entity.id
_entity.type
_entity.pdbx_description
1 polymer ?
#
loop_
_entity_poly.entity_id
_entity_poly.type
_entity_poly.pdbx_seq_one_letter_code
_entity_poly.pdbx_strand_id
1 'polypeptide(L)'
;MWFACYLHKKGIITGDQFAEAVREQLSRRPLLGAIAIQSGKLSVKQVMRVFTVQADDLEKAFGELAIELGFLTEEDLAQLLLEQANSAPQLSEILVETGALTREQMLDELAQYRSHAHGSNVPVSV
;
A
#
# COMPACT_ATOMS: atom_id res chain seq x y z
N MET A 1 -1.63 8.25 4.18
CA MET A 1 -0.43 9.11 3.97
C MET A 1 -0.53 10.46 4.71
N TRP A 2 -1.66 11.18 4.63
CA TRP A 2 -1.83 12.52 5.24
C TRP A 2 -1.50 12.62 6.74
N PHE A 3 -1.90 11.63 7.54
CA PHE A 3 -1.62 11.63 8.98
C PHE A 3 -0.11 11.53 9.29
N ALA A 4 0.64 10.69 8.59
CA ALA A 4 2.10 10.61 8.78
C ALA A 4 2.82 11.91 8.36
N CYS A 5 2.36 12.57 7.29
CA CYS A 5 2.86 13.89 6.92
C CYS A 5 2.56 14.95 7.99
N TYR A 6 1.39 14.87 8.64
CA TYR A 6 1.04 15.72 9.77
C TYR A 6 2.00 15.52 10.95
N LEU A 7 2.28 14.26 11.32
CA LEU A 7 3.22 13.93 12.40
C LEU A 7 4.63 14.47 12.12
N HIS A 8 5.10 14.35 10.89
CA HIS A 8 6.39 14.89 10.48
C HIS A 8 6.42 16.43 10.55
N LYS A 9 5.37 17.09 10.04
CA LYS A 9 5.25 18.56 10.11
C LYS A 9 5.20 19.10 11.55
N LYS A 10 4.62 18.33 12.47
CA LYS A 10 4.57 18.67 13.90
C LYS A 10 5.88 18.36 14.65
N GLY A 11 6.84 17.73 13.98
CA GLY A 11 8.15 17.39 14.55
C GLY A 11 8.13 16.18 15.48
N ILE A 12 7.04 15.40 15.47
CA ILE A 12 6.88 14.21 16.33
C ILE A 12 7.74 13.06 15.80
N ILE A 13 7.87 12.98 14.48
CA ILE A 13 8.73 12.02 13.80
C ILE A 13 9.75 12.78 12.94
N THR A 14 10.98 12.28 12.93
CA THR A 14 12.06 12.80 12.09
C THR A 14 11.87 12.41 10.63
N GLY A 15 12.58 13.08 9.72
CA GLY A 15 12.59 12.73 8.29
C GLY A 15 13.09 11.30 8.06
N ASP A 16 14.09 10.86 8.82
CA ASP A 16 14.65 9.51 8.72
C ASP A 16 13.65 8.44 9.18
N GLN A 17 12.96 8.67 10.30
CA GLN A 17 11.90 7.77 10.78
C GLN A 17 10.73 7.70 9.79
N PHE A 18 10.36 8.84 9.18
CA PHE A 18 9.34 8.86 8.14
C PHE A 18 9.78 8.05 6.91
N ALA A 19 11.02 8.26 6.43
CA ALA A 19 11.56 7.57 5.27
C ALA A 19 11.72 6.06 5.51
N GLU A 20 12.15 5.66 6.71
CA GLU A 20 12.22 4.25 7.13
C GLU A 20 10.84 3.61 7.13
N ALA A 21 9.84 4.26 7.75
CA ALA A 21 8.48 3.74 7.77
C ALA A 21 7.88 3.60 6.37
N VAL A 22 8.17 4.54 5.45
CA VAL A 22 7.73 4.44 4.05
C VAL A 22 8.40 3.26 3.34
N ARG A 23 9.71 3.07 3.54
CA ARG A 23 10.43 1.91 2.98
C ARG A 23 9.84 0.59 3.48
N GLU A 24 9.57 0.49 4.78
CA GLU A 24 8.97 -0.69 5.38
C GLU A 24 7.51 -0.90 4.92
N GLN A 25 6.76 0.16 4.69
CA GLN A 25 5.42 0.05 4.10
C GLN A 25 5.48 -0.53 2.69
N LEU A 26 6.44 -0.08 1.89
CA LEU A 26 6.63 -0.55 0.52
C LEU A 26 7.14 -1.99 0.47
N SER A 27 8.03 -2.39 1.38
CA SER A 27 8.56 -3.76 1.45
C SER A 27 7.47 -4.80 1.81
N ARG A 28 6.48 -4.37 2.60
CA ARG A 28 5.34 -5.21 3.02
C ARG A 28 4.17 -5.23 2.05
N ARG A 29 4.23 -4.46 0.96
CA ARG A 29 3.19 -4.53 -0.08
C ARG A 29 3.20 -5.91 -0.72
N PRO A 30 2.08 -6.64 -0.71
CA PRO A 30 2.03 -7.95 -1.34
C PRO A 30 2.28 -7.82 -2.85
N LEU A 31 2.97 -8.81 -3.42
CA LEU A 31 3.18 -8.87 -4.86
C LEU A 31 1.85 -9.01 -5.59
N LEU A 32 1.71 -8.35 -6.73
CA LEU A 32 0.45 -8.34 -7.50
C LEU A 32 0.00 -9.76 -7.90
N GLY A 33 0.95 -10.63 -8.26
CA GLY A 33 0.67 -12.05 -8.54
C GLY A 33 0.14 -12.83 -7.33
N ALA A 34 0.57 -12.50 -6.11
CA ALA A 34 0.05 -13.16 -4.90
C ALA A 34 -1.39 -12.74 -4.61
N ILE A 35 -1.71 -11.45 -4.82
CA ILE A 35 -3.07 -10.92 -4.70
C ILE A 35 -3.97 -11.54 -5.77
N ALA A 36 -3.48 -11.66 -7.00
CA ALA A 36 -4.22 -12.27 -8.10
C ALA A 36 -4.60 -13.74 -7.83
N ILE A 37 -3.76 -14.47 -7.09
CA ILE A 37 -4.08 -15.83 -6.62
C ILE A 37 -5.13 -15.78 -5.50
N GLN A 38 -4.96 -14.90 -4.50
CA GLN A 38 -5.91 -14.79 -3.39
C GLN A 38 -7.30 -14.34 -3.82
N SER A 39 -7.40 -13.42 -4.78
CA SER A 39 -8.68 -12.94 -5.33
C SER A 39 -9.30 -13.90 -6.33
N GLY A 40 -8.60 -14.99 -6.69
CA GLY A 40 -9.06 -15.99 -7.66
C GLY A 40 -9.05 -15.52 -9.12
N LYS A 41 -8.52 -14.33 -9.40
CA LYS A 41 -8.39 -13.79 -10.77
C LYS A 41 -7.38 -14.57 -11.60
N LEU A 42 -6.30 -15.04 -10.98
CA LEU A 42 -5.28 -15.88 -11.60
C LEU A 42 -5.05 -17.16 -10.81
N SER A 43 -4.88 -18.27 -11.52
CA SER A 43 -4.32 -19.49 -10.94
C SER A 43 -2.81 -19.37 -10.74
N VAL A 44 -2.26 -20.19 -9.84
CA VAL A 44 -0.80 -20.32 -9.66
C VAL A 44 -0.09 -20.62 -10.98
N LYS A 45 -0.69 -21.45 -11.85
CA LYS A 45 -0.14 -21.77 -13.17
C LYS A 45 -0.04 -20.55 -14.08
N GLN A 46 -1.08 -19.69 -14.09
CA GLN A 46 -1.08 -18.47 -14.88
C GLN A 46 -0.05 -17.47 -14.35
N VAL A 47 0.05 -17.29 -13.04
CA VAL A 47 1.09 -16.43 -12.43
C VAL A 47 2.50 -16.89 -12.80
N MET A 48 2.77 -18.21 -12.69
CA MET A 48 4.06 -18.77 -13.11
C MET A 48 4.34 -18.55 -14.59
N ARG A 49 3.31 -18.62 -15.44
CA ARG A 49 3.46 -18.34 -16.87
C ARG A 49 3.81 -16.88 -17.14
N VAL A 50 3.15 -15.93 -16.45
CA VAL A 50 3.48 -14.50 -16.55
C VAL A 50 4.92 -14.25 -16.12
N PHE A 51 5.37 -14.83 -14.99
CA PHE A 51 6.77 -14.68 -14.53
C PHE A 51 7.79 -15.29 -15.49
N THR A 52 7.46 -16.40 -16.15
CA THR A 52 8.34 -16.99 -17.16
C THR A 52 8.56 -16.01 -18.31
N VAL A 53 7.49 -15.38 -18.79
CA VAL A 53 7.58 -14.38 -19.88
C VAL A 53 8.29 -13.11 -19.41
N GLN A 54 8.01 -12.65 -18.18
CA GLN A 54 8.67 -11.47 -17.61
C GLN A 54 10.18 -11.67 -17.41
N ALA A 55 10.63 -12.90 -17.13
CA ALA A 55 12.05 -13.20 -17.03
C ALA A 55 12.78 -13.05 -18.38
N ASP A 56 12.07 -13.24 -19.50
CA ASP A 56 12.58 -13.07 -20.86
C ASP A 56 12.48 -11.59 -21.33
N ASP A 57 11.57 -10.80 -20.75
CA ASP A 57 11.34 -9.38 -21.05
C ASP A 57 11.13 -8.57 -19.76
N LEU A 58 12.24 -8.08 -19.20
CA LEU A 58 12.26 -7.35 -17.93
C LEU A 58 11.70 -5.93 -18.02
N GLU A 59 11.45 -5.40 -19.22
CA GLU A 59 10.89 -4.06 -19.40
C GLU A 59 9.39 -4.04 -19.13
N LYS A 60 8.70 -5.18 -19.31
CA LYS A 60 7.25 -5.26 -19.16
C LYS A 60 6.83 -5.54 -17.72
N ALA A 61 5.81 -4.81 -17.28
CA ALA A 61 5.21 -5.02 -15.97
C ALA A 61 4.38 -6.32 -15.95
N PHE A 62 4.32 -6.96 -14.77
CA PHE A 62 3.54 -8.20 -14.58
C PHE A 62 2.07 -8.05 -15.02
N GLY A 63 1.44 -6.94 -14.67
CA GLY A 63 0.04 -6.68 -14.99
C GLY A 63 -0.21 -6.54 -16.49
N GLU A 64 0.67 -5.84 -17.20
CA GLU A 64 0.62 -5.67 -18.65
C GLU A 64 0.79 -7.02 -19.36
N LEU A 65 1.80 -7.81 -18.96
CA LEU A 65 2.01 -9.16 -19.49
C LEU A 65 0.82 -10.08 -19.23
N ALA A 66 0.19 -9.98 -18.07
CA ALA A 66 -0.99 -10.78 -17.76
C ALA A 66 -2.20 -10.43 -18.65
N ILE A 67 -2.32 -9.17 -19.08
CA ILE A 67 -3.31 -8.74 -20.09
C ILE A 67 -2.93 -9.24 -21.47
N GLU A 68 -1.67 -9.07 -21.90
CA GLU A 68 -1.18 -9.55 -23.20
C GLU A 68 -1.34 -11.06 -23.37
N LEU A 69 -1.15 -11.82 -22.29
CA LEU A 69 -1.36 -13.27 -22.25
C LEU A 69 -2.84 -13.68 -22.17
N GLY A 70 -3.76 -12.72 -22.09
CA GLY A 70 -5.20 -12.94 -22.02
C GLY A 70 -5.68 -13.52 -20.68
N PHE A 71 -4.90 -13.37 -19.61
CA PHE A 71 -5.26 -13.87 -18.28
C PHE A 71 -5.99 -12.84 -17.42
N LEU A 72 -5.78 -11.55 -17.69
CA LEU A 72 -6.48 -10.45 -17.04
C LEU A 72 -7.11 -9.52 -18.07
N THR A 73 -8.19 -8.86 -17.69
CA THR A 73 -8.65 -7.63 -18.34
C THR A 73 -8.04 -6.40 -17.67
N GLU A 74 -8.13 -5.22 -18.31
CA GLU A 74 -7.76 -3.94 -17.68
C GLU A 74 -8.55 -3.69 -16.38
N GLU A 75 -9.82 -4.10 -16.34
CA GLU A 75 -10.66 -3.97 -15.16
C GLU A 75 -10.17 -4.88 -14.02
N ASP A 76 -9.81 -6.13 -14.32
CA ASP A 76 -9.23 -7.03 -13.32
C ASP A 76 -7.91 -6.47 -12.78
N LEU A 77 -7.06 -5.95 -13.66
CA LEU A 77 -5.81 -5.33 -13.25
C LEU A 77 -6.04 -4.12 -12.34
N ALA A 78 -7.00 -3.25 -12.66
CA ALA A 78 -7.36 -2.11 -11.83
C ALA A 78 -7.87 -2.54 -10.44
N GLN A 79 -8.70 -3.58 -10.37
CA GLN A 79 -9.17 -4.15 -9.10
C GLN A 79 -8.01 -4.70 -8.27
N LEU A 80 -7.10 -5.46 -8.87
CA LEU A 80 -5.92 -6.02 -8.19
C LEU A 80 -4.98 -4.93 -7.66
N LEU A 81 -4.79 -3.85 -8.42
CA LEU A 81 -3.97 -2.70 -7.98
C LEU A 81 -4.62 -1.97 -6.80
N LEU A 82 -5.94 -1.85 -6.81
CA LEU A 82 -6.68 -1.26 -5.69
C LEU A 82 -6.56 -2.13 -4.42
N GLU A 83 -6.72 -3.45 -4.55
CA GLU A 83 -6.51 -4.40 -3.46
C GLU A 83 -5.08 -4.35 -2.92
N GLN A 84 -4.07 -4.28 -3.80
CA GLN A 84 -2.67 -4.12 -3.42
C GLN A 84 -2.42 -2.85 -2.63
N ALA A 85 -2.99 -1.73 -3.07
CA ALA A 85 -2.86 -0.44 -2.41
C ALA A 85 -3.46 -0.48 -0.99
N ASN A 86 -4.56 -1.22 -0.81
CA ASN A 86 -5.26 -1.35 0.46
C ASN A 86 -4.67 -2.41 1.41
N SER A 87 -3.83 -3.32 0.90
CA SER A 87 -3.25 -4.42 1.68
C SER A 87 -2.02 -4.02 2.49
N ALA A 88 -1.40 -2.89 2.17
CA ALA A 88 -0.23 -2.40 2.90
C ALA A 88 -0.64 -1.91 4.30
N PRO A 89 0.11 -2.26 5.37
CA PRO A 89 -0.15 -1.73 6.70
C PRO A 89 -0.09 -0.20 6.69
N GLN A 90 -0.87 0.44 7.55
CA GLN A 90 -0.90 1.90 7.59
C GLN A 90 0.44 2.43 8.09
N LEU A 91 0.91 3.54 7.51
CA LEU A 91 2.20 4.13 7.86
C LEU A 91 2.30 4.48 9.36
N SER A 92 1.18 4.86 9.99
CA SER A 92 1.09 5.09 11.44
C SER A 92 1.28 3.82 12.28
N GLU A 93 0.86 2.66 11.80
CA GLU A 93 1.08 1.39 12.50
C GLU A 93 2.55 1.00 12.44
N ILE A 94 3.17 1.15 11.26
CA ILE A 94 4.61 0.91 11.07
C ILE A 94 5.45 1.84 11.95
N LEU A 95 5.06 3.10 12.08
CA LEU A 95 5.75 4.04 12.98
C LEU A 95 5.65 3.63 14.46
N VAL A 96 4.56 2.96 14.87
CA VAL A 96 4.44 2.38 16.22
C VAL A 96 5.31 1.13 16.36
N GLU A 97 5.29 0.24 15.37
CA GLU A 97 6.07 -1.00 15.38
C GLU A 97 7.59 -0.76 15.37
N THR A 98 8.03 0.25 14.63
CA THR A 98 9.45 0.67 14.57
C THR A 98 9.89 1.46 15.81
N GLY A 99 8.98 1.75 16.74
CA GLY A 99 9.25 2.53 17.95
C GLY A 99 9.42 4.03 17.73
N ALA A 100 9.14 4.54 16.53
CA ALA A 100 9.13 5.97 16.24
C ALA A 100 7.97 6.72 16.93
N LEU A 101 6.90 6.00 17.27
CA LEU A 101 5.75 6.48 18.04
C LEU A 101 5.38 5.45 19.11
N THR A 102 4.90 5.91 20.26
CA THR A 102 4.14 5.02 21.15
C THR A 102 2.70 4.90 20.66
N ARG A 103 2.00 3.82 21.04
CA ARG A 103 0.58 3.66 20.72
C ARG A 103 -0.28 4.79 21.31
N GLU A 104 0.07 5.26 22.51
CA GLU A 104 -0.59 6.39 23.16
C GLU A 104 -0.40 7.69 22.35
N GLN A 105 0.84 8.03 21.99
CA GLN A 105 1.14 9.20 21.15
C GLN A 105 0.39 9.13 19.81
N MET A 106 0.33 7.95 19.19
CA MET A 106 -0.40 7.78 17.93
C MET A 106 -1.89 8.09 18.10
N LEU A 107 -2.53 7.61 19.17
CA LEU A 107 -3.96 7.83 19.42
C LEU A 107 -4.27 9.30 19.76
N ASP A 108 -3.44 9.94 20.58
CA ASP A 108 -3.60 11.35 20.97
C ASP A 108 -3.47 12.27 19.75
N GLU A 109 -2.47 12.01 18.91
CA GLU A 109 -2.23 12.80 17.70
C GLU A 109 -3.28 12.55 16.64
N LEU A 110 -3.82 11.33 16.56
CA LEU A 110 -4.93 11.02 15.67
C LEU A 110 -6.21 11.77 16.09
N ALA A 111 -6.47 11.88 17.39
CA ALA A 111 -7.60 12.65 17.90
C ALA A 111 -7.45 14.15 17.57
N GLN A 112 -6.25 14.71 17.74
CA GLN A 112 -5.95 16.10 17.37
C GLN A 112 -6.03 16.33 15.85
N TYR A 113 -5.53 15.38 15.06
CA TYR A 113 -5.60 15.46 13.60
C TYR A 113 -7.07 15.48 13.12
N ARG A 114 -7.93 14.65 13.70
CA ARG A 114 -9.36 14.60 13.38
C ARG A 114 -10.12 15.85 13.81
N SER A 115 -9.81 16.42 14.98
CA SER A 115 -10.46 17.66 15.44
C SER A 115 -10.10 18.85 14.57
N HIS A 116 -8.87 18.93 14.06
CA HIS A 116 -8.46 19.95 13.10
C HIS A 116 -8.97 19.69 11.67
N ALA A 117 -9.12 18.43 11.25
CA ALA A 117 -9.65 18.07 9.93
C ALA A 117 -11.15 18.40 9.78
N HIS A 118 -11.92 18.44 10.87
CA HIS A 118 -13.32 18.88 10.85
C HIS A 118 -13.53 20.39 10.62
N GLY A 119 -12.45 21.16 10.42
CA GLY A 119 -12.51 22.52 9.87
C GLY A 119 -12.49 22.60 8.33
N SER A 120 -12.31 21.48 7.62
CA SER A 120 -12.32 21.45 6.14
C SER A 120 -12.82 20.10 5.63
N ASN A 121 -14.14 20.07 5.40
CA ASN A 121 -14.94 19.09 4.66
C ASN A 121 -14.17 17.96 3.91
N VAL A 122 -14.17 16.75 4.47
CA VAL A 122 -13.99 15.51 3.70
C VAL A 122 -15.02 14.50 4.20
N PRO A 123 -15.87 13.92 3.34
CA PRO A 123 -16.91 13.00 3.76
C PRO A 123 -16.29 11.67 4.20
N VAL A 124 -16.67 11.22 5.40
CA VAL A 124 -16.44 9.86 5.86
C VAL A 124 -17.51 8.99 5.20
N SER A 125 -17.13 8.19 4.20
CA SER A 125 -17.98 7.12 3.72
C SER A 125 -17.99 6.00 4.75
N VAL A 126 -19.22 5.66 5.18
CA VAL A 126 -19.62 4.58 6.08
C VAL A 126 -19.21 3.22 5.54
#